data_AF-A0A6J6ZW44-F1
#
_entry.id   AF-A0A6J6ZW44-F1
#
_cell.length_a   1.000
_cell.length_b   1.000
_cell.length_c   1.000
_cell.angle_alpha   90.00
_cell.angle_beta   90.00
_cell.angle_gamma   90.00
#
_symmetry.space_group_name_H-M   'P 1'
#
loop_
_entity.id
_entity.type
_entity.pdbx_description
1 polymer ?
#
loop_
_entity_poly.entity_id
_entity_poly.type
_entity_poly.pdbx_seq_one_letter_code
_entity_poly.pdbx_strand_id
1 'polypeptide(L)' 'MCTDNAAMIASAGWYEYRLHGASSLATGANPNLRLSTIS' A
#
# COMPACT_ATOMS: atom_id res chain seq x y z
N MET A 1 -2.27 -16.15 -13.60
CA MET A 1 -1.00 -16.04 -12.84
C MET A 1 -1.25 -15.05 -11.72
N CYS A 2 -1.12 -15.48 -10.47
CA CYS A 2 -1.53 -14.71 -9.27
C CYS A 2 -0.36 -14.53 -8.29
N THR A 3 0.87 -14.52 -8.81
CA THR A 3 2.08 -14.34 -8.00
C THR A 3 2.25 -12.87 -7.61
N ASP A 4 2.99 -12.65 -6.54
CA ASP A 4 3.41 -11.32 -6.12
C ASP A 4 4.08 -10.58 -7.28
N ASN A 5 3.66 -9.33 -7.51
CA ASN A 5 4.18 -8.50 -8.58
C ASN A 5 4.08 -7.01 -8.24
N ALA A 6 4.99 -6.22 -8.82
CA ALA A 6 5.06 -4.78 -8.58
C ALA A 6 3.86 -4.00 -9.14
N ALA A 7 3.17 -4.54 -10.16
CA ALA A 7 2.00 -3.87 -10.73
C ALA A 7 0.84 -3.79 -9.72
N MET A 8 0.66 -4.80 -8.86
CA MET A 8 -0.30 -4.77 -7.76
C MET A 8 0.04 -3.70 -6.71
N ILE A 9 1.33 -3.52 -6.40
CA ILE A 9 1.78 -2.49 -5.45
C ILE A 9 1.55 -1.08 -6.04
N ALA A 10 1.86 -0.89 -7.31
CA ALA A 10 1.65 0.38 -8.00
C ALA A 10 0.16 0.75 -8.08
N SER A 11 -0.72 -0.22 -8.37
CA SER A 11 -2.17 0.04 -8.42
C SER A 11 -2.72 0.42 -7.06
N ALA A 12 -2.36 -0.30 -5.98
CA ALA A 12 -2.74 0.07 -4.61
C ALA A 12 -2.22 1.47 -4.22
N GLY A 13 -0.96 1.78 -4.56
CA GLY A 13 -0.36 3.10 -4.31
C GLY A 13 -1.08 4.25 -5.01
N TRP A 14 -1.61 4.04 -6.23
CA TRP A 14 -2.41 5.05 -6.94
C TRP A 14 -3.70 5.39 -6.20
N TYR A 15 -4.43 4.39 -5.71
CA TYR A 15 -5.66 4.61 -4.96
C TYR A 15 -5.37 5.29 -3.61
N GLU A 16 -4.37 4.82 -2.87
CA GLU A 16 -3.96 5.42 -1.59
C GLU A 16 -3.52 6.87 -1.75
N TYR A 17 -2.71 7.19 -2.76
CA TYR A 17 -2.28 8.57 -3.01
C TYR A 17 -3.46 9.50 -3.30
N ARG A 18 -4.46 9.02 -4.06
CA ARG A 18 -5.64 9.82 -4.39
C ARG A 18 -6.54 10.07 -3.16
N LEU A 19 -6.59 9.13 -2.22
CA LEU A 19 -7.42 9.24 -1.00
C LEU A 19 -6.72 9.99 0.14
N HIS A 20 -5.42 9.73 0.35
CA HIS A 20 -4.68 10.14 1.55
C HIS A 20 -3.43 10.98 1.23
N GLY A 21 -3.03 11.11 -0.03
CA GLY A 21 -1.83 11.84 -0.44
C GLY A 21 -0.54 11.00 -0.30
N ALA A 22 0.61 11.68 -0.38
CA ALA A 22 1.92 11.04 -0.29
C ALA A 22 2.30 10.69 1.16
N SER A 23 2.91 9.52 1.35
CA SER A 23 3.61 9.17 2.59
C SER A 23 4.86 10.04 2.79
N SER A 24 5.28 10.19 4.05
CA SER A 24 6.52 10.88 4.41
C SER A 24 7.76 10.17 3.86
N LEU A 25 8.81 10.92 3.51
CA LEU A 25 10.10 10.34 3.14
C LEU A 25 10.77 9.58 4.30
N ALA A 26 10.35 9.80 5.53
CA ALA A 26 10.83 9.07 6.70
C ALA A 26 10.09 7.72 6.93
N THR A 27 9.13 7.36 6.08
CA THR A 27 8.36 6.12 6.24
C THR A 27 9.25 4.88 6.08
N GLY A 28 9.32 4.07 7.14
CA GLY A 28 10.03 2.79 7.14
C GLY A 28 9.13 1.59 6.90
N ALA A 29 9.75 0.42 6.71
CA ALA A 29 9.02 -0.84 6.59
C ALA A 29 8.35 -1.22 7.93
N ASN A 30 7.12 -1.75 7.85
CA ASN A 30 6.44 -2.36 8.99
C ASN A 30 6.18 -3.85 8.70
N PRO A 31 7.03 -4.77 9.18
CA PRO A 31 6.88 -6.21 8.95
C PRO A 31 5.59 -6.82 9.51
N ASN A 32 4.89 -6.11 10.39
CA ASN A 32 3.64 -6.55 11.02
C ASN A 32 2.44 -5.69 10.61
N LEU A 33 2.52 -4.96 9.49
CA LEU A 33 1.40 -4.15 8.99
C LEU A 33 0.14 -5.02 8.82
N ARG A 34 -0.97 -4.56 9.38
CA ARG A 34 -2.26 -5.24 9.30
C ARG A 34 -3.20 -4.48 8.37
N LEU A 35 -3.97 -5.22 7.58
CA LEU A 35 -5.06 -4.63 6.82
C LEU A 35 -6.23 -4.36 7.76
N SER A 36 -6.80 -3.16 7.68
CA SER A 36 -8.07 -2.87 8.35
C SER A 36 -9.18 -3.55 7.55
N THR A 37 -9.65 -4.70 8.02
CA THR A 37 -10.86 -5.32 7.47
C THR A 37 -12.05 -4.62 8.11
N ILE A 38 -12.70 -3.73 7.36
CA ILE A 38 -14.01 -3.20 7.74
C ILE A 38 -14.93 -4.41 7.92
N SER A 39 -15.57 -4.53 9.09
CA SER A 39 -16.66 -5.49 9.32
C SER A 39 -17.98 -4.96 8.81
#